data_AF-A0A835X1P8-F1
#
_entry.id   AF-A0A835X1P8-F1
#
_cell.length_a   1.000
_cell.length_b   1.000
_cell.length_c   1.000
_cell.angle_alpha   90.00
_cell.angle_beta   90.00
_cell.angle_gamma   90.00
#
_symmetry.space_group_name_H-M   'P 1'
#
loop_
_entity.id
_entity.type
_entity.pdbx_description
1 polymer ?
#
loop_
_entity_poly.entity_id
_entity_poly.type
_entity_poly.pdbx_seq_one_letter_code
_entity_poly.pdbx_strand_id
1 'polypeptide(L)'
;MEAKIFFNLLFRKPINTKNNFSVLKIISQTSGISIRKKFSTSIGVRIGRPEKAAPRQMKPPVHVLFPVGQKGGATRDLLKASTQPNFYTNIFNRTCKKCNEISISIKCSKCNEKTSIAHICPNCRNTSDLLFCEKCKKNTIAHLYQPFPLKRNLKTIQERIGKRIHEPFKGVKELINQDRIAEPLEKGLIRQSFGLTVFKDGTVRFDATNSPLTHFKPSWIGTSIEKLKDLGYTHDVNGKPLFDSNQLVELRMQDIIIPAESGKHLVEISKYIDIELTKFYGKPTFYNVKNTNELIGHLVIGLAPHTSVGIVGRIIGFTDTHVCFATPNWHSAKRRDADGDADSIMLLMDSLLNFSRQFLSDNIGGLMDAPLLIQPLVLPHESQPQAHNLEVTKFFPLSFFESTISQQKASDVTSVEIIKSRLDTKEQFYGYHFTHETSKLTSSKSRSAYSTLGSMLDKFDMQLRNANLIDAVDTNEMVSNVISTHLIPDIMGNLRAYGRQSFRCTACGRSYRRLPLLQHCVCGNKLIQTITRASVEKYLKLAKRLVGKYKTSTYQKGRIQALSDEIDLVFGKSEGDQALLTDYTN
;
A
#
# COMPACT_ATOMS: atom_id res chain seq x y z
N MET A 1 52.68 32.20 -28.24
CA MET A 1 53.04 31.40 -29.44
C MET A 1 52.37 30.02 -29.38
N GLU A 2 52.43 29.34 -28.24
CA GLU A 2 51.83 28.02 -27.99
C GLU A 2 50.32 27.95 -28.26
N ALA A 3 49.53 28.93 -27.81
CA ALA A 3 48.08 28.95 -28.08
C ALA A 3 47.74 29.00 -29.59
N LYS A 4 48.56 29.70 -30.40
CA LYS A 4 48.39 29.74 -31.87
C LYS A 4 48.80 28.42 -32.53
N ILE A 5 49.87 27.80 -32.04
CA ILE A 5 50.32 26.49 -32.52
C ILE A 5 49.27 25.42 -32.18
N PHE A 6 48.77 25.43 -30.95
CA PHE A 6 47.72 24.53 -30.49
C PHE A 6 46.43 24.70 -31.29
N PHE A 7 46.03 25.95 -31.58
CA PHE A 7 44.87 26.26 -32.42
C PHE A 7 45.04 25.75 -33.86
N ASN A 8 46.20 25.93 -34.48
CA ASN A 8 46.47 25.45 -35.84
C ASN A 8 46.61 23.92 -35.91
N LEU A 9 47.08 23.26 -34.85
CA LEU A 9 47.15 21.80 -34.76
C LEU A 9 45.76 21.16 -34.56
N LEU A 10 44.90 21.78 -33.74
CA LEU A 10 43.55 21.30 -33.47
C LEU A 10 42.57 21.59 -34.60
N PHE A 11 42.74 22.69 -35.34
CA PHE A 11 41.81 23.10 -36.40
C PHE A 11 42.51 23.11 -37.76
N ARG A 12 42.50 21.95 -38.43
CA ARG A 12 43.08 21.72 -39.76
C ARG A 12 42.37 22.49 -40.88
N LYS A 13 41.11 22.89 -40.68
CA LYS A 13 40.32 23.70 -41.63
C LYS A 13 39.84 25.01 -40.98
N PRO A 14 39.72 26.11 -41.75
CA PRO A 14 39.24 27.39 -41.22
C PRO A 14 37.81 27.27 -40.70
N ILE A 15 37.54 27.91 -39.57
CA ILE A 15 36.22 27.91 -38.93
C ILE A 15 35.25 28.71 -39.80
N ASN A 16 34.28 28.03 -40.41
CA ASN A 16 33.23 28.66 -41.20
C ASN A 16 31.96 28.81 -40.36
N THR A 17 31.72 30.01 -39.83
CA THR A 17 30.53 30.35 -39.04
C THR A 17 29.33 30.79 -39.89
N LYS A 18 29.46 30.86 -41.23
CA LYS A 18 28.38 31.33 -42.11
C LYS A 18 27.22 30.33 -42.25
N ASN A 19 27.44 29.06 -41.89
CA ASN A 19 26.41 28.03 -41.96
C ASN A 19 25.76 27.83 -40.59
N ASN A 20 24.44 27.62 -40.57
CA ASN A 20 23.62 27.42 -39.36
C ASN A 20 23.84 26.02 -38.71
N PHE A 21 25.08 25.54 -38.70
CA PHE A 21 25.45 24.25 -38.14
C PHE A 21 25.61 24.33 -36.61
N SER A 22 25.25 23.26 -35.92
CA SER A 22 25.51 23.14 -34.49
C SER A 22 27.01 23.24 -34.18
N VAL A 23 27.37 23.86 -33.06
CA VAL A 23 28.77 24.06 -32.61
C VAL A 23 29.63 22.80 -32.74
N LEU A 24 29.11 21.63 -32.33
CA LEU A 24 29.84 20.35 -32.41
C LEU A 24 30.18 19.91 -33.85
N LYS A 25 29.29 20.21 -34.81
CA LYS A 25 29.49 19.88 -36.23
C LYS A 25 30.57 20.78 -36.83
N ILE A 26 30.61 22.05 -36.42
CA ILE A 26 31.67 22.99 -36.80
C ILE A 26 33.01 22.48 -36.28
N ILE A 27 33.10 22.15 -34.98
CA ILE A 27 34.33 21.61 -34.37
C ILE A 27 34.77 20.32 -35.05
N SER A 28 33.84 19.42 -35.38
CA SER A 28 34.17 18.17 -36.05
C SER A 28 34.74 18.38 -37.46
N GLN A 29 34.17 19.32 -38.21
CA GLN A 29 34.64 19.66 -39.56
C GLN A 29 36.00 20.36 -39.55
N THR A 30 36.23 21.25 -38.58
CA THR A 30 37.46 22.03 -38.49
C THR A 30 38.62 21.21 -37.94
N SER A 31 38.37 20.34 -36.97
CA SER A 31 39.39 19.46 -36.38
C SER A 31 39.68 18.19 -37.19
N GLY A 32 38.74 17.73 -38.01
CA GLY A 32 38.83 16.45 -38.70
C GLY A 32 38.55 15.25 -37.80
N ILE A 33 38.18 15.45 -36.53
CA ILE A 33 37.78 14.42 -35.58
C ILE A 33 36.25 14.43 -35.47
N SER A 34 35.60 13.27 -35.60
CA SER A 34 34.15 13.18 -35.43
C SER A 34 33.78 13.31 -33.95
N ILE A 35 33.12 14.41 -33.57
CA ILE A 35 32.63 14.64 -32.22
C ILE A 35 31.11 14.52 -32.22
N ARG A 36 30.60 13.65 -31.35
CA ARG A 36 29.17 13.44 -31.14
C ARG A 36 28.70 14.10 -29.86
N LYS A 37 27.40 14.37 -29.76
CA LYS A 37 26.79 14.88 -28.52
C LYS A 37 26.97 13.85 -27.41
N LYS A 38 27.52 14.28 -26.27
CA LYS A 38 27.60 13.44 -25.06
C LYS A 38 26.23 13.20 -24.44
N PHE A 39 25.34 14.19 -24.52
CA PHE A 39 23.95 14.10 -24.07
C PHE A 39 23.04 14.40 -25.26
N SER A 40 22.27 13.41 -25.70
CA SER A 40 21.33 13.55 -26.83
C SER A 40 19.94 13.96 -26.37
N THR A 41 19.50 13.43 -25.24
CA THR A 41 18.13 13.56 -24.74
C THR A 41 18.15 13.77 -23.24
N SER A 42 17.35 14.70 -22.76
CA SER A 42 17.06 14.91 -21.34
C SER A 42 15.63 14.47 -21.08
N ILE A 43 15.40 13.78 -19.96
CA ILE A 43 14.08 13.34 -19.52
C ILE A 43 13.71 14.14 -18.27
N GLY A 44 12.58 14.83 -18.31
CA GLY A 44 12.01 15.47 -17.13
C GLY A 44 11.44 14.40 -16.19
N VAL A 45 11.84 14.43 -14.92
CA VAL A 45 11.33 13.51 -13.89
C VAL A 45 10.67 14.32 -12.80
N ARG A 46 9.44 13.95 -12.45
CA ARG A 46 8.76 14.44 -11.27
C ARG A 46 8.65 13.30 -10.28
N ILE A 47 9.12 13.53 -9.05
CA ILE A 47 8.94 12.57 -7.96
C ILE A 47 7.44 12.47 -7.66
N GLY A 48 6.92 11.25 -7.77
CA GLY A 48 5.54 10.91 -7.51
C GLY A 48 5.34 10.38 -6.10
N ARG A 49 4.70 9.22 -6.02
CA ARG A 49 4.36 8.55 -4.76
C ARG A 49 5.63 7.99 -4.10
N PRO A 50 5.86 8.23 -2.79
CA PRO A 50 6.96 7.61 -2.07
C PRO A 50 6.72 6.10 -1.87
N GLU A 51 7.81 5.38 -1.62
CA GLU A 51 7.78 3.98 -1.25
C GLU A 51 6.95 3.73 0.02
N LYS A 52 6.33 2.55 0.11
CA LYS A 52 5.46 2.16 1.21
C LYS A 52 5.76 0.72 1.64
N ALA A 53 6.07 0.53 2.92
CA ALA A 53 6.03 -0.77 3.58
C ALA A 53 5.24 -0.62 4.88
N ALA A 54 4.05 -1.23 4.96
CA ALA A 54 3.24 -1.14 6.17
C ALA A 54 2.21 -2.28 6.26
N PRO A 55 1.87 -2.74 7.47
CA PRO A 55 0.75 -3.65 7.67
C PRO A 55 -0.54 -3.07 7.08
N ARG A 56 -1.29 -3.90 6.35
CA ARG A 56 -2.56 -3.48 5.74
C ARG A 56 -3.66 -3.53 6.79
N GLN A 57 -3.99 -2.36 7.31
CA GLN A 57 -5.00 -2.22 8.36
C GLN A 57 -6.33 -1.71 7.79
N MET A 58 -7.44 -2.27 8.28
CA MET A 58 -8.74 -1.64 8.11
C MET A 58 -8.76 -0.27 8.81
N LYS A 59 -9.63 0.63 8.37
CA LYS A 59 -9.88 1.91 9.05
C LYS A 59 -11.25 1.87 9.70
N PRO A 60 -11.34 1.83 11.03
CA PRO A 60 -10.29 1.62 12.04
C PRO A 60 -9.74 0.18 12.07
N PRO A 61 -8.58 -0.06 12.71
CA PRO A 61 -7.98 -1.38 12.84
C PRO A 61 -8.86 -2.35 13.62
N VAL A 62 -8.87 -3.62 13.22
CA VAL A 62 -9.74 -4.67 13.77
C VAL A 62 -8.90 -5.90 14.11
N HIS A 63 -9.17 -6.56 15.24
CA HIS A 63 -8.50 -7.82 15.62
C HIS A 63 -9.32 -9.05 15.21
N VAL A 64 -10.64 -8.94 15.22
CA VAL A 64 -11.57 -10.04 14.90
C VAL A 64 -12.77 -9.55 14.11
N LEU A 65 -13.20 -10.35 13.14
CA LEU A 65 -14.45 -10.10 12.40
C LEU A 65 -15.66 -10.53 13.24
N PHE A 66 -15.91 -9.81 14.33
CA PHE A 66 -17.06 -10.02 15.21
C PHE A 66 -17.85 -8.72 15.43
N PRO A 67 -19.20 -8.72 15.30
CA PRO A 67 -20.03 -7.52 15.40
C PRO A 67 -20.20 -7.06 16.85
N VAL A 68 -19.74 -5.85 17.14
CA VAL A 68 -19.81 -5.19 18.47
C VAL A 68 -21.01 -4.24 18.58
N GLY A 69 -21.58 -3.80 17.45
CA GLY A 69 -22.66 -2.83 17.42
C GLY A 69 -22.28 -1.48 18.03
N GLN A 70 -23.22 -0.83 18.70
CA GLN A 70 -23.00 0.47 19.37
C GLN A 70 -22.42 0.32 20.79
N LYS A 71 -22.50 -0.87 21.39
CA LYS A 71 -22.10 -1.14 22.77
C LYS A 71 -20.59 -1.06 23.00
N GLY A 72 -19.79 -1.19 21.94
CA GLY A 72 -18.33 -1.07 22.00
C GLY A 72 -17.77 0.36 21.95
N GLY A 73 -18.64 1.38 21.90
CA GLY A 73 -18.24 2.78 21.81
C GLY A 73 -17.48 3.13 20.52
N ALA A 74 -16.76 4.26 20.54
CA ALA A 74 -16.02 4.75 19.37
C ALA A 74 -14.89 3.81 18.91
N THR A 75 -14.28 3.08 19.85
CA THR A 75 -13.18 2.13 19.59
C THR A 75 -13.65 0.74 19.16
N ARG A 76 -14.96 0.47 19.17
CA ARG A 76 -15.56 -0.83 18.83
C ARG A 76 -14.99 -1.97 19.69
N ASP A 77 -14.91 -1.72 20.98
CA ASP A 77 -14.27 -2.62 21.93
C ASP A 77 -15.25 -3.66 22.50
N LEU A 78 -14.90 -4.93 22.31
CA LEU A 78 -15.65 -6.08 22.80
C LEU A 78 -15.63 -6.20 24.33
N LEU A 79 -14.54 -5.79 24.99
CA LEU A 79 -14.48 -5.83 26.45
C LEU A 79 -15.50 -4.87 27.06
N LYS A 80 -15.57 -3.62 26.56
CA LYS A 80 -16.60 -2.66 26.95
C LYS A 80 -18.02 -3.15 26.65
N ALA A 81 -18.21 -3.80 25.51
CA ALA A 81 -19.51 -4.34 25.17
C ALA A 81 -19.93 -5.48 26.12
N SER A 82 -18.96 -6.22 26.68
CA SER A 82 -19.21 -7.36 27.58
C SER A 82 -19.61 -6.97 29.00
N THR A 83 -19.30 -5.74 29.46
CA THR A 83 -19.69 -5.26 30.78
C THR A 83 -21.14 -4.81 30.83
N GLN A 84 -21.72 -4.43 29.69
CA GLN A 84 -23.11 -4.04 29.58
C GLN A 84 -24.07 -5.24 29.67
N PRO A 85 -25.20 -5.13 30.37
CA PRO A 85 -26.18 -6.20 30.45
C PRO A 85 -26.80 -6.50 29.07
N ASN A 86 -27.09 -7.79 28.83
CA ASN A 86 -27.76 -8.32 27.65
C ASN A 86 -27.19 -7.81 26.31
N PHE A 87 -26.04 -8.33 25.90
CA PHE A 87 -25.41 -7.99 24.62
C PHE A 87 -26.23 -8.58 23.46
N TYR A 88 -26.83 -7.71 22.63
CA TYR A 88 -27.56 -8.09 21.42
C TYR A 88 -26.73 -7.80 20.20
N THR A 89 -26.71 -8.74 19.26
CA THR A 89 -25.90 -8.62 18.06
C THR A 89 -26.55 -9.36 16.89
N ASN A 90 -26.31 -8.86 15.68
CA ASN A 90 -26.77 -9.50 14.45
C ASN A 90 -25.72 -10.50 13.97
N ILE A 91 -26.02 -11.78 14.15
CA ILE A 91 -25.12 -12.88 13.83
C ILE A 91 -25.90 -14.00 13.14
N PHE A 92 -25.16 -14.84 12.43
CA PHE A 92 -25.67 -16.06 11.82
C PHE A 92 -26.46 -16.91 12.83
N ASN A 93 -27.68 -17.30 12.46
CA ASN A 93 -28.62 -17.95 13.35
C ASN A 93 -28.33 -19.44 13.48
N ARG A 94 -27.32 -19.75 14.27
CA ARG A 94 -26.81 -21.09 14.46
C ARG A 94 -26.93 -21.50 15.93
N THR A 95 -27.65 -22.59 16.18
CA THR A 95 -27.99 -23.06 17.54
C THR A 95 -27.65 -24.54 17.72
N CYS A 96 -27.30 -24.92 18.94
CA CYS A 96 -27.11 -26.31 19.32
C CYS A 96 -28.44 -26.93 19.73
N LYS A 97 -28.87 -28.03 19.09
CA LYS A 97 -30.12 -28.72 19.44
C LYS A 97 -30.12 -29.29 20.87
N LYS A 98 -28.96 -29.71 21.37
CA LYS A 98 -28.82 -30.31 22.71
C LYS A 98 -28.70 -29.29 23.84
N CYS A 99 -27.90 -28.23 23.65
CA CYS A 99 -27.67 -27.21 24.68
C CYS A 99 -28.59 -26.00 24.56
N ASN A 100 -29.32 -25.88 23.45
CA ASN A 100 -30.12 -24.71 23.06
C ASN A 100 -29.35 -23.37 23.13
N GLU A 101 -28.03 -23.42 22.96
CA GLU A 101 -27.16 -22.24 22.96
C GLU A 101 -26.78 -21.82 21.54
N ILE A 102 -26.69 -20.51 21.36
CA ILE A 102 -26.21 -19.89 20.13
C ILE A 102 -24.71 -20.14 19.98
N SER A 103 -24.29 -20.53 18.79
CA SER A 103 -22.91 -20.90 18.51
C SER A 103 -22.44 -20.27 17.21
N ILE A 104 -21.23 -19.72 17.23
CA ILE A 104 -20.56 -19.19 16.03
C ILE A 104 -19.96 -20.35 15.22
N SER A 105 -19.54 -21.41 15.90
CA SER A 105 -18.79 -22.53 15.32
C SER A 105 -19.68 -23.66 14.82
N ILE A 106 -19.10 -24.49 13.94
CA ILE A 106 -19.80 -25.65 13.37
C ILE A 106 -20.14 -26.69 14.45
N LYS A 107 -19.28 -26.81 15.46
CA LYS A 107 -19.48 -27.65 16.64
C LYS A 107 -19.78 -26.78 17.84
N CYS A 108 -20.68 -27.23 18.71
CA CYS A 108 -20.97 -26.55 19.97
C CYS A 108 -19.74 -26.59 20.89
N SER A 109 -19.41 -25.47 21.54
CA SER A 109 -18.27 -25.36 22.45
C SER A 109 -18.41 -26.19 23.73
N LYS A 110 -19.65 -26.58 24.11
CA LYS A 110 -19.94 -27.34 25.34
C LYS A 110 -20.09 -28.84 25.11
N CYS A 111 -20.92 -29.23 24.15
CA CYS A 111 -21.26 -30.64 23.90
C CYS A 111 -20.60 -31.23 22.65
N ASN A 112 -19.85 -30.43 21.88
CA ASN A 112 -19.14 -30.82 20.66
C ASN A 112 -20.03 -31.35 19.52
N GLU A 113 -21.35 -31.25 19.65
CA GLU A 113 -22.32 -31.70 18.67
C GLU A 113 -22.48 -30.68 17.52
N LYS A 114 -22.88 -31.15 16.35
CA LYS A 114 -23.05 -30.32 15.15
C LYS A 114 -24.23 -29.37 15.36
N THR A 115 -23.99 -28.07 15.19
CA THR A 115 -25.02 -27.05 15.34
C THR A 115 -25.87 -26.93 14.08
N SER A 116 -27.16 -26.63 14.24
CA SER A 116 -28.13 -26.44 13.15
C SER A 116 -28.32 -24.97 12.82
N ILE A 117 -28.73 -24.69 11.59
CA ILE A 117 -28.98 -23.35 11.08
C ILE A 117 -30.50 -23.22 10.93
N ALA A 118 -31.07 -22.12 11.43
CA ALA A 118 -32.48 -21.83 11.25
C ALA A 118 -32.64 -20.56 10.41
N HIS A 119 -33.34 -20.65 9.28
CA HIS A 119 -33.65 -19.50 8.45
C HIS A 119 -34.96 -18.84 8.91
N ILE A 120 -35.05 -17.52 8.76
CA ILE A 120 -36.18 -16.73 9.24
C ILE A 120 -36.78 -15.94 8.07
N CYS A 121 -38.09 -16.03 7.90
CA CYS A 121 -38.77 -15.17 6.93
C CYS A 121 -38.78 -13.71 7.43
N PRO A 122 -38.31 -12.72 6.64
CA PRO A 122 -38.33 -11.31 7.07
C PRO A 122 -39.74 -10.76 7.29
N ASN A 123 -40.77 -11.36 6.68
CA ASN A 123 -42.16 -10.87 6.77
C ASN A 123 -42.95 -11.55 7.89
N CYS A 124 -43.12 -12.88 7.82
CA CYS A 124 -43.91 -13.62 8.81
C CYS A 124 -43.11 -14.07 10.04
N ARG A 125 -41.78 -13.86 10.06
CA ARG A 125 -40.85 -14.28 11.13
C ARG A 125 -40.88 -15.78 11.47
N ASN A 126 -41.49 -16.61 10.62
CA ASN A 126 -41.48 -18.05 10.80
C ASN A 126 -40.07 -18.60 10.63
N THR A 127 -39.67 -19.51 11.52
CA THR A 127 -38.39 -20.23 11.46
C THR A 127 -38.58 -21.50 10.65
N SER A 128 -37.76 -21.68 9.62
CA SER A 128 -37.77 -22.87 8.77
C SER A 128 -36.36 -23.19 8.29
N ASP A 129 -36.12 -24.44 7.91
CA ASP A 129 -34.86 -24.84 7.27
C ASP A 129 -34.84 -24.52 5.77
N LEU A 130 -35.96 -24.03 5.22
CA LEU A 130 -36.12 -23.67 3.81
C LEU A 130 -35.59 -22.27 3.50
N LEU A 131 -34.88 -22.16 2.37
CA LEU A 131 -34.36 -20.90 1.79
C LEU A 131 -35.47 -19.98 1.26
N PHE A 132 -36.66 -20.52 1.02
CA PHE A 132 -37.80 -19.79 0.46
C PHE A 132 -39.02 -19.98 1.35
N CYS A 133 -39.67 -18.87 1.72
CA CYS A 133 -40.91 -18.92 2.48
C CYS A 133 -42.08 -19.03 1.53
N GLU A 134 -42.70 -20.20 1.44
CA GLU A 134 -43.87 -20.45 0.59
C GLU A 134 -45.05 -19.52 0.93
N LYS A 135 -45.25 -19.21 2.22
CA LYS A 135 -46.33 -18.34 2.70
C LYS A 135 -46.18 -16.88 2.25
N CYS A 136 -44.96 -16.37 2.16
CA CYS A 136 -44.70 -14.96 1.86
C CYS A 136 -44.05 -14.74 0.49
N LYS A 137 -43.77 -15.82 -0.25
CA LYS A 137 -43.06 -15.83 -1.54
C LYS A 137 -41.78 -14.98 -1.53
N LYS A 138 -41.01 -15.05 -0.44
CA LYS A 138 -39.77 -14.29 -0.24
C LYS A 138 -38.68 -15.21 0.30
N ASN A 139 -37.42 -14.88 -0.04
CA ASN A 139 -36.26 -15.57 0.49
C ASN A 139 -36.14 -15.35 2.00
N THR A 140 -35.79 -16.42 2.71
CA THR A 140 -35.53 -16.39 4.14
C THR A 140 -34.10 -15.89 4.41
N ILE A 141 -33.88 -15.33 5.58
CA ILE A 141 -32.61 -14.74 6.01
C ILE A 141 -31.99 -15.66 7.06
N ALA A 142 -30.69 -15.92 6.98
CA ALA A 142 -29.98 -16.83 7.87
C ALA A 142 -29.36 -16.15 9.11
N HIS A 143 -29.66 -14.87 9.35
CA HIS A 143 -29.14 -14.08 10.47
C HIS A 143 -30.26 -13.38 11.24
N LEU A 144 -30.03 -13.16 12.54
CA LEU A 144 -31.00 -12.53 13.44
C LEU A 144 -30.28 -11.68 14.51
N TYR A 145 -30.93 -10.59 14.91
CA TYR A 145 -30.57 -9.89 16.14
C TYR A 145 -31.01 -10.70 17.37
N GLN A 146 -30.05 -11.27 18.08
CA GLN A 146 -30.31 -12.14 19.23
C GLN A 146 -29.32 -11.88 20.39
N PRO A 147 -29.68 -12.25 21.64
CA PRO A 147 -28.79 -12.09 22.78
C PRO A 147 -27.63 -13.08 22.69
N PHE A 148 -26.39 -12.59 22.86
CA PHE A 148 -25.19 -13.43 22.83
C PHE A 148 -24.40 -13.30 24.14
N PRO A 149 -24.03 -14.41 24.81
CA PRO A 149 -23.36 -14.40 26.11
C PRO A 149 -21.87 -14.04 26.00
N LEU A 150 -21.58 -12.80 25.58
CA LEU A 150 -20.22 -12.35 25.27
C LEU A 150 -19.27 -12.47 26.48
N LYS A 151 -19.69 -12.03 27.67
CA LYS A 151 -18.87 -12.08 28.90
C LYS A 151 -18.43 -13.50 29.27
N ARG A 152 -19.33 -14.48 29.15
CA ARG A 152 -19.04 -15.90 29.44
C ARG A 152 -18.06 -16.46 28.41
N ASN A 153 -18.28 -16.17 27.13
CA ASN A 153 -17.44 -16.65 26.05
C ASN A 153 -16.02 -16.07 26.15
N LEU A 154 -15.88 -14.76 26.41
CA LEU A 154 -14.55 -14.14 26.59
C LEU A 154 -13.78 -14.73 27.77
N LYS A 155 -14.43 -15.10 28.88
CA LYS A 155 -13.76 -15.81 29.99
C LYS A 155 -13.29 -17.20 29.58
N THR A 156 -14.19 -17.99 28.99
CA THR A 156 -13.88 -19.36 28.51
C THR A 156 -12.72 -19.38 27.51
N ILE A 157 -12.67 -18.37 26.64
CA ILE A 157 -11.63 -18.22 25.62
C ILE A 157 -10.27 -17.89 26.25
N GLN A 158 -10.25 -16.98 27.24
CA GLN A 158 -9.02 -16.64 27.96
C GLN A 158 -8.46 -17.85 28.72
N GLU A 159 -9.32 -18.65 29.34
CA GLU A 159 -8.93 -19.90 30.01
C GLU A 159 -8.35 -20.92 29.03
N ARG A 160 -8.99 -21.12 27.88
CA ARG A 160 -8.54 -22.07 26.85
C ARG A 160 -7.20 -21.68 26.22
N ILE A 161 -7.06 -20.41 25.83
CA ILE A 161 -5.84 -19.93 25.15
C ILE A 161 -4.70 -19.67 26.16
N GLY A 162 -5.04 -19.34 27.41
CA GLY A 162 -4.06 -18.96 28.44
C GLY A 162 -3.50 -17.55 28.23
N LYS A 163 -4.20 -16.68 27.49
CA LYS A 163 -3.82 -15.27 27.29
C LYS A 163 -4.94 -14.35 27.79
N ARG A 164 -4.57 -13.21 28.36
CA ARG A 164 -5.52 -12.18 28.81
C ARG A 164 -5.89 -11.25 27.65
N ILE A 165 -7.16 -10.86 27.59
CA ILE A 165 -7.63 -9.84 26.65
C ILE A 165 -7.29 -8.47 27.24
N HIS A 166 -6.78 -7.57 26.41
CA HIS A 166 -6.49 -6.19 26.80
C HIS A 166 -7.46 -5.21 26.13
N GLU A 167 -7.80 -4.12 26.80
CA GLU A 167 -8.57 -3.03 26.20
C GLU A 167 -7.61 -2.15 25.36
N PRO A 168 -7.95 -1.79 24.11
CA PRO A 168 -9.17 -2.12 23.36
C PRO A 168 -9.09 -3.44 22.57
N PHE A 169 -10.08 -4.33 22.75
CA PHE A 169 -10.25 -5.53 21.93
C PHE A 169 -11.23 -5.27 20.78
N LYS A 170 -10.67 -4.83 19.64
CA LYS A 170 -11.43 -4.23 18.53
C LYS A 170 -12.12 -5.28 17.65
N GLY A 171 -13.44 -5.19 17.54
CA GLY A 171 -14.26 -5.90 16.56
C GLY A 171 -14.76 -4.98 15.43
N VAL A 172 -15.72 -5.47 14.66
CA VAL A 172 -16.41 -4.69 13.61
C VAL A 172 -17.70 -4.09 14.13
N LYS A 173 -18.14 -2.96 13.56
CA LYS A 173 -19.43 -2.36 13.94
C LYS A 173 -20.59 -3.30 13.57
N GLU A 174 -20.58 -3.75 12.32
CA GLU A 174 -21.51 -4.71 11.73
C GLU A 174 -20.72 -5.61 10.78
N LEU A 175 -21.20 -6.84 10.59
CA LEU A 175 -20.66 -7.75 9.59
C LEU A 175 -21.20 -7.40 8.20
N ILE A 176 -20.36 -7.50 7.18
CA ILE A 176 -20.68 -7.03 5.81
C ILE A 176 -21.17 -8.18 4.90
N ASN A 177 -20.81 -9.42 5.23
CA ASN A 177 -21.20 -10.64 4.51
C ASN A 177 -22.70 -10.97 4.58
N GLN A 178 -23.22 -11.69 3.59
CA GLN A 178 -24.63 -12.07 3.41
C GLN A 178 -25.28 -12.59 4.69
N ASP A 179 -24.62 -13.58 5.28
CA ASP A 179 -25.16 -14.40 6.36
C ASP A 179 -24.76 -13.88 7.74
N ARG A 180 -24.02 -12.76 7.82
CA ARG A 180 -23.52 -12.21 9.09
C ARG A 180 -22.80 -13.27 9.93
N ILE A 181 -21.99 -14.10 9.27
CA ILE A 181 -21.11 -15.08 9.90
C ILE A 181 -19.96 -14.34 10.57
N ALA A 182 -19.81 -14.56 11.87
CA ALA A 182 -18.73 -14.00 12.67
C ALA A 182 -17.52 -14.93 12.70
N GLU A 183 -16.34 -14.34 12.79
CA GLU A 183 -15.11 -15.08 13.05
C GLU A 183 -15.03 -15.54 14.52
N PRO A 184 -14.47 -16.73 14.82
CA PRO A 184 -14.22 -17.16 16.18
C PRO A 184 -13.37 -16.16 16.98
N LEU A 185 -13.85 -15.82 18.18
CA LEU A 185 -13.22 -14.83 19.07
C LEU A 185 -11.82 -15.26 19.54
N GLU A 186 -11.55 -16.56 19.58
CA GLU A 186 -10.25 -17.17 19.85
C GLU A 186 -9.16 -16.60 18.94
N LYS A 187 -9.41 -16.56 17.62
CA LYS A 187 -8.46 -16.04 16.63
C LYS A 187 -8.12 -14.57 16.91
N GLY A 188 -9.15 -13.79 17.24
CA GLY A 188 -9.01 -12.40 17.65
C GLY A 188 -8.07 -12.19 18.84
N LEU A 189 -8.23 -12.98 19.90
CA LEU A 189 -7.39 -12.88 21.10
C LEU A 189 -5.92 -13.18 20.76
N ILE A 190 -5.66 -14.22 19.96
CA ILE A 190 -4.29 -14.57 19.57
C ILE A 190 -3.71 -13.42 18.72
N ARG A 191 -4.45 -12.87 17.74
CA ARG A 191 -3.99 -11.71 16.96
C ARG A 191 -3.65 -10.50 17.82
N GLN A 192 -4.52 -10.14 18.78
CA GLN A 192 -4.26 -9.03 19.69
C GLN A 192 -2.96 -9.22 20.47
N SER A 193 -2.69 -10.45 20.92
CA SER A 193 -1.49 -10.74 21.70
C SER A 193 -0.17 -10.53 20.95
N PHE A 194 -0.21 -10.49 19.62
CA PHE A 194 0.91 -10.22 18.74
C PHE A 194 0.82 -8.85 18.04
N GLY A 195 -0.15 -8.02 18.41
CA GLY A 195 -0.37 -6.72 17.76
C GLY A 195 -0.81 -6.81 16.30
N LEU A 196 -1.36 -7.96 15.87
CA LEU A 196 -1.80 -8.20 14.50
C LEU A 196 -3.24 -7.72 14.29
N THR A 197 -3.54 -7.32 13.06
CA THR A 197 -4.87 -6.86 12.64
C THR A 197 -5.35 -7.65 11.45
N VAL A 198 -6.64 -7.95 11.41
CA VAL A 198 -7.26 -8.74 10.36
C VAL A 198 -7.80 -7.85 9.23
N PHE A 199 -7.73 -8.34 8.00
CA PHE A 199 -8.39 -7.72 6.85
C PHE A 199 -9.80 -8.30 6.64
N LYS A 200 -10.56 -7.76 5.67
CA LYS A 200 -11.99 -8.08 5.47
C LYS A 200 -12.26 -9.57 5.20
N ASP A 201 -11.27 -10.29 4.70
CA ASP A 201 -11.36 -11.68 4.28
C ASP A 201 -10.83 -12.67 5.33
N GLY A 202 -10.39 -12.18 6.50
CA GLY A 202 -9.83 -13.01 7.58
C GLY A 202 -8.29 -13.11 7.55
N THR A 203 -7.63 -12.65 6.48
CA THR A 203 -6.17 -12.74 6.34
C THR A 203 -5.45 -11.56 7.00
N VAL A 204 -4.17 -11.77 7.35
CA VAL A 204 -3.24 -10.73 7.79
C VAL A 204 -2.28 -10.39 6.66
N ARG A 205 -2.14 -9.10 6.35
CA ARG A 205 -1.45 -8.64 5.13
C ARG A 205 -0.44 -7.55 5.42
N PHE A 206 0.62 -7.54 4.63
CA PHE A 206 1.63 -6.49 4.64
C PHE A 206 1.76 -5.88 3.24
N ASP A 207 1.53 -4.58 3.09
CA ASP A 207 1.72 -3.89 1.80
C ASP A 207 3.18 -3.49 1.64
N ALA A 208 3.78 -3.78 0.49
CA ALA A 208 5.12 -3.32 0.10
C ALA A 208 5.12 -2.79 -1.35
N THR A 209 5.86 -1.71 -1.62
CA THR A 209 6.06 -1.22 -2.99
C THR A 209 6.79 -2.26 -3.82
N ASN A 210 6.36 -2.54 -5.04
CA ASN A 210 7.01 -3.51 -5.91
C ASN A 210 8.15 -2.86 -6.73
N SER A 211 9.20 -3.64 -6.99
CA SER A 211 10.25 -3.26 -7.94
C SER A 211 10.87 -4.50 -8.57
N PRO A 212 11.15 -4.49 -9.88
CA PRO A 212 11.73 -5.63 -10.55
C PRO A 212 13.22 -5.76 -10.19
N LEU A 213 13.66 -7.00 -9.99
CA LEU A 213 15.06 -7.37 -9.83
C LEU A 213 15.28 -8.72 -10.51
N THR A 214 16.34 -8.82 -11.32
CA THR A 214 16.71 -10.08 -11.99
C THR A 214 17.94 -10.73 -11.35
N HIS A 215 18.78 -9.96 -10.68
CA HIS A 215 20.04 -10.41 -10.10
C HIS A 215 20.25 -9.83 -8.72
N PHE A 216 20.89 -10.59 -7.84
CA PHE A 216 21.19 -10.14 -6.49
C PHE A 216 22.56 -10.65 -6.04
N LYS A 217 23.15 -9.96 -5.07
CA LYS A 217 24.30 -10.47 -4.31
C LYS A 217 23.81 -10.99 -2.97
N PRO A 218 24.32 -12.14 -2.46
CA PRO A 218 23.99 -12.62 -1.11
C PRO A 218 24.18 -11.55 -0.03
N SER A 219 25.20 -10.70 -0.17
CA SER A 219 25.49 -9.58 0.74
C SER A 219 24.39 -8.51 0.76
N TRP A 220 23.62 -8.35 -0.31
CA TRP A 220 22.51 -7.39 -0.37
C TRP A 220 21.27 -7.83 0.40
N ILE A 221 21.06 -9.15 0.50
CA ILE A 221 19.84 -9.74 1.05
C ILE A 221 20.04 -10.34 2.45
N GLY A 222 21.27 -10.28 2.96
CA GLY A 222 21.64 -10.76 4.30
C GLY A 222 21.49 -12.28 4.50
N THR A 223 21.60 -13.07 3.42
CA THR A 223 21.39 -14.54 3.47
C THR A 223 22.71 -15.28 3.33
N SER A 224 22.91 -16.33 4.14
CA SER A 224 24.12 -17.14 4.08
C SER A 224 24.18 -17.98 2.80
N ILE A 225 25.41 -18.23 2.34
CA ILE A 225 25.66 -19.00 1.11
C ILE A 225 25.17 -20.45 1.26
N GLU A 226 25.34 -21.03 2.43
CA GLU A 226 24.83 -22.37 2.77
C GLU A 226 23.31 -22.43 2.58
N LYS A 227 22.57 -21.44 3.10
CA LYS A 227 21.12 -21.37 2.94
C LYS A 227 20.70 -21.17 1.50
N LEU A 228 21.45 -20.39 0.72
CA LEU A 228 21.20 -20.22 -0.72
C LEU A 228 21.43 -21.53 -1.48
N LYS A 229 22.47 -22.30 -1.12
CA LYS A 229 22.70 -23.64 -1.69
C LYS A 229 21.55 -24.60 -1.38
N ASP A 230 21.03 -24.59 -0.14
CA ASP A 230 19.84 -25.37 0.23
C ASP A 230 18.60 -24.99 -0.60
N LEU A 231 18.46 -23.71 -0.95
CA LEU A 231 17.38 -23.20 -1.81
C LEU A 231 17.54 -23.57 -3.29
N GLY A 232 18.71 -24.10 -3.67
CA GLY A 232 19.07 -24.56 -5.01
C GLY A 232 20.01 -23.63 -5.78
N TYR A 233 20.55 -22.57 -5.17
CA TYR A 233 21.50 -21.67 -5.83
C TYR A 233 22.92 -22.24 -5.78
N THR A 234 23.36 -22.85 -6.88
CA THR A 234 24.67 -23.53 -6.97
C THR A 234 25.75 -22.70 -7.66
N HIS A 235 25.37 -21.88 -8.64
CA HIS A 235 26.30 -21.14 -9.49
C HIS A 235 25.94 -19.65 -9.55
N ASP A 236 26.94 -18.83 -9.86
CA ASP A 236 26.79 -17.42 -10.19
C ASP A 236 26.39 -17.21 -11.67
N VAL A 237 26.19 -15.95 -12.08
CA VAL A 237 25.80 -15.57 -13.46
C VAL A 237 26.81 -16.03 -14.52
N ASN A 238 28.07 -16.24 -14.14
CA ASN A 238 29.14 -16.69 -15.04
C ASN A 238 29.33 -18.21 -15.01
N GLY A 239 28.45 -18.95 -14.31
CA GLY A 239 28.53 -20.40 -14.15
C GLY A 239 29.59 -20.86 -13.14
N LYS A 240 30.21 -19.95 -12.38
CA LYS A 240 31.17 -20.33 -11.33
C LYS A 240 30.42 -20.78 -10.07
N PRO A 241 30.94 -21.77 -9.32
CA PRO A 241 30.33 -22.17 -8.05
C PRO A 241 30.18 -21.00 -7.07
N LEU A 242 29.09 -21.01 -6.28
CA LEU A 242 28.82 -19.98 -5.28
C LEU A 242 29.65 -20.22 -4.00
N PHE A 243 30.57 -19.32 -3.69
CA PHE A 243 31.42 -19.36 -2.49
C PHE A 243 31.62 -18.00 -1.82
N ASP A 244 31.39 -16.88 -2.52
CA ASP A 244 31.53 -15.53 -1.97
C ASP A 244 30.19 -14.79 -1.97
N SER A 245 29.97 -13.99 -0.92
CA SER A 245 28.78 -13.18 -0.68
C SER A 245 28.62 -12.01 -1.66
N ASN A 246 29.69 -11.63 -2.37
CA ASN A 246 29.66 -10.58 -3.37
C ASN A 246 29.48 -11.08 -4.81
N GLN A 247 29.42 -12.39 -5.01
CA GLN A 247 29.07 -12.97 -6.31
C GLN A 247 27.64 -12.60 -6.68
N LEU A 248 27.45 -12.29 -7.96
CA LEU A 248 26.13 -11.96 -8.50
C LEU A 248 25.43 -13.26 -8.93
N VAL A 249 24.20 -13.43 -8.47
CA VAL A 249 23.39 -14.63 -8.70
C VAL A 249 22.10 -14.21 -9.42
N GLU A 250 21.68 -15.01 -10.40
CA GLU A 250 20.40 -14.82 -11.08
C GLU A 250 19.24 -15.21 -10.17
N LEU A 251 18.24 -14.33 -10.04
CA LEU A 251 17.05 -14.55 -9.24
C LEU A 251 16.10 -15.52 -9.97
N ARG A 252 15.69 -16.61 -9.29
CA ARG A 252 14.70 -17.55 -9.85
C ARG A 252 13.33 -16.91 -9.92
N MET A 253 12.51 -17.39 -10.84
CA MET A 253 11.25 -16.76 -11.24
C MET A 253 10.31 -16.34 -10.09
N GLN A 254 10.09 -17.22 -9.10
CA GLN A 254 9.16 -17.00 -7.99
C GLN A 254 9.84 -16.70 -6.65
N ASP A 255 11.16 -16.51 -6.67
CA ASP A 255 11.91 -16.14 -5.48
C ASP A 255 11.80 -14.63 -5.27
N ILE A 256 11.57 -14.22 -4.03
CA ILE A 256 11.32 -12.83 -3.66
C ILE A 256 12.21 -12.40 -2.50
N ILE A 257 12.55 -11.12 -2.50
CA ILE A 257 13.31 -10.45 -1.45
C ILE A 257 12.40 -9.36 -0.87
N ILE A 258 12.12 -9.45 0.43
CA ILE A 258 11.10 -8.60 1.07
C ILE A 258 11.72 -7.60 2.04
N PRO A 259 11.03 -6.48 2.33
CA PRO A 259 11.48 -5.54 3.36
C PRO A 259 11.72 -6.22 4.71
N ALA A 260 12.76 -5.82 5.44
CA ALA A 260 13.06 -6.32 6.78
C ALA A 260 11.89 -6.06 7.76
N GLU A 261 11.16 -4.96 7.59
CA GLU A 261 9.93 -4.66 8.35
C GLU A 261 8.80 -5.66 8.03
N SER A 262 8.67 -6.06 6.77
CA SER A 262 7.74 -7.12 6.37
C SER A 262 8.13 -8.43 7.04
N GLY A 263 9.41 -8.80 6.99
CA GLY A 263 9.93 -10.00 7.65
C GLY A 263 9.60 -10.05 9.15
N LYS A 264 9.85 -8.96 9.88
CA LYS A 264 9.48 -8.86 11.31
C LYS A 264 7.98 -9.07 11.53
N HIS A 265 7.13 -8.50 10.68
CA HIS A 265 5.69 -8.67 10.77
C HIS A 265 5.27 -10.11 10.45
N LEU A 266 5.82 -10.73 9.41
CA LEU A 266 5.53 -12.12 9.04
C LEU A 266 5.98 -13.12 10.11
N VAL A 267 7.08 -12.84 10.83
CA VAL A 267 7.49 -13.65 11.99
C VAL A 267 6.40 -13.64 13.07
N GLU A 268 5.80 -12.49 13.38
CA GLU A 268 4.68 -12.44 14.33
C GLU A 268 3.44 -13.18 13.82
N ILE A 269 3.18 -13.15 12.51
CA ILE A 269 2.10 -13.96 11.89
C ILE A 269 2.41 -15.46 12.00
N SER A 270 3.66 -15.89 11.81
CA SER A 270 4.04 -17.30 11.94
C SER A 270 3.80 -17.84 13.35
N LYS A 271 4.15 -17.06 14.38
CA LYS A 271 3.86 -17.37 15.79
C LYS A 271 2.36 -17.40 16.08
N TYR A 272 1.60 -16.48 15.47
CA TYR A 272 0.14 -16.50 15.54
C TYR A 272 -0.43 -17.80 14.98
N ILE A 273 0.01 -18.25 13.80
CA ILE A 273 -0.45 -19.49 13.16
C ILE A 273 -0.11 -20.71 14.02
N ASP A 274 1.09 -20.76 14.59
CA ASP A 274 1.50 -21.89 15.43
C ASP A 274 0.66 -22.01 16.71
N ILE A 275 0.34 -20.88 17.35
CA ILE A 275 -0.58 -20.86 18.49
C ILE A 275 -2.01 -21.20 18.05
N GLU A 276 -2.45 -20.72 16.88
CA GLU A 276 -3.76 -21.06 16.32
C GLU A 276 -3.88 -22.58 16.09
N LEU A 277 -2.88 -23.20 15.45
CA LEU A 277 -2.82 -24.65 15.23
C LEU A 277 -2.85 -25.42 16.55
N THR A 278 -2.03 -25.03 17.52
CA THR A 278 -1.91 -25.74 18.79
C THR A 278 -3.13 -25.57 19.68
N LYS A 279 -3.54 -24.32 19.94
CA LYS A 279 -4.58 -23.99 20.94
C LYS A 279 -6.00 -24.04 20.39
N PHE A 280 -6.21 -23.73 19.12
CA PHE A 280 -7.54 -23.72 18.52
C PHE A 280 -7.84 -25.01 17.77
N TYR A 281 -6.91 -25.51 16.94
CA TYR A 281 -7.12 -26.73 16.15
C TYR A 281 -6.62 -28.03 16.80
N GLY A 282 -5.80 -27.95 17.87
CA GLY A 282 -5.20 -29.14 18.50
C GLY A 282 -4.23 -29.89 17.58
N LYS A 283 -3.52 -29.16 16.70
CA LYS A 283 -2.56 -29.69 15.73
C LYS A 283 -1.13 -29.25 16.08
N PRO A 284 -0.10 -29.98 15.62
CA PRO A 284 1.29 -29.55 15.81
C PRO A 284 1.56 -28.21 15.14
N THR A 285 2.60 -27.52 15.62
CA THR A 285 3.09 -26.28 15.02
C THR A 285 3.64 -26.52 13.61
N PHE A 286 3.63 -25.50 12.77
CA PHE A 286 4.07 -25.60 11.37
C PHE A 286 5.35 -24.82 11.10
N TYR A 287 5.43 -23.54 11.53
CA TYR A 287 6.58 -22.68 11.23
C TYR A 287 7.70 -22.85 12.25
N ASN A 288 7.38 -22.76 13.55
CA ASN A 288 8.33 -22.74 14.65
C ASN A 288 9.47 -21.70 14.47
N VAL A 289 9.13 -20.56 13.85
CA VAL A 289 10.08 -19.50 13.48
C VAL A 289 10.25 -18.51 14.64
N LYS A 290 11.50 -18.27 15.05
CA LYS A 290 11.85 -17.28 16.07
C LYS A 290 12.34 -15.97 15.47
N ASN A 291 13.12 -16.06 14.40
CA ASN A 291 13.83 -14.95 13.78
C ASN A 291 13.53 -14.86 12.27
N THR A 292 13.80 -13.71 11.67
CA THR A 292 13.59 -13.48 10.22
C THR A 292 14.38 -14.46 9.35
N ASN A 293 15.59 -14.86 9.75
CA ASN A 293 16.43 -15.78 8.97
C ASN A 293 15.82 -17.18 8.81
N GLU A 294 15.02 -17.62 9.78
CA GLU A 294 14.31 -18.91 9.71
C GLU A 294 13.09 -18.85 8.79
N LEU A 295 12.61 -17.65 8.47
CA LEU A 295 11.52 -17.46 7.49
C LEU A 295 11.99 -17.71 6.04
N ILE A 296 13.31 -17.76 5.81
CA ILE A 296 13.90 -18.00 4.49
C ILE A 296 13.55 -19.42 4.00
N GLY A 297 12.95 -19.49 2.82
CA GLY A 297 12.45 -20.72 2.20
C GLY A 297 10.95 -20.93 2.38
N HIS A 298 10.28 -20.21 3.29
CA HIS A 298 8.84 -20.31 3.42
C HIS A 298 8.10 -19.59 2.28
N LEU A 299 6.90 -20.10 1.98
CA LEU A 299 6.05 -19.61 0.91
C LEU A 299 5.13 -18.50 1.38
N VAL A 300 5.03 -17.47 0.55
CA VAL A 300 4.06 -16.38 0.67
C VAL A 300 3.18 -16.32 -0.56
N ILE A 301 2.07 -15.61 -0.43
CA ILE A 301 1.25 -15.20 -1.55
C ILE A 301 1.42 -13.69 -1.71
N GLY A 302 1.78 -13.28 -2.93
CA GLY A 302 1.68 -11.90 -3.37
C GLY A 302 0.32 -11.66 -4.02
N LEU A 303 -0.43 -10.67 -3.54
CA LEU A 303 -1.73 -10.28 -4.06
C LEU A 303 -1.74 -8.79 -4.39
N ALA A 304 -2.06 -8.46 -5.63
CA ALA A 304 -2.21 -7.09 -6.07
C ALA A 304 -3.60 -6.55 -5.69
N PRO A 305 -3.70 -5.27 -5.28
CA PRO A 305 -4.99 -4.59 -5.20
C PRO A 305 -5.81 -4.73 -6.49
N HIS A 306 -7.14 -4.82 -6.36
CA HIS A 306 -8.08 -4.99 -7.49
C HIS A 306 -7.96 -6.32 -8.26
N THR A 307 -7.21 -7.28 -7.75
CA THR A 307 -7.13 -8.65 -8.30
C THR A 307 -7.68 -9.67 -7.30
N SER A 308 -7.96 -10.89 -7.78
CA SER A 308 -8.47 -12.00 -6.94
C SER A 308 -7.61 -13.27 -7.02
N VAL A 309 -6.48 -13.20 -7.73
CA VAL A 309 -5.55 -14.31 -7.89
C VAL A 309 -4.27 -13.96 -7.16
N GLY A 310 -3.94 -14.75 -6.14
CA GLY A 310 -2.68 -14.64 -5.42
C GLY A 310 -1.59 -15.47 -6.10
N ILE A 311 -0.39 -14.92 -6.20
CA ILE A 311 0.75 -15.61 -6.82
C ILE A 311 1.67 -16.12 -5.71
N VAL A 312 2.01 -17.42 -5.74
CA VAL A 312 2.95 -17.99 -4.78
C VAL A 312 4.35 -17.46 -5.05
N GLY A 313 5.05 -17.07 -3.99
CA GLY A 313 6.47 -16.72 -4.01
C GLY A 313 7.20 -17.33 -2.81
N ARG A 314 8.51 -17.48 -2.92
CA ARG A 314 9.36 -18.03 -1.86
C ARG A 314 10.31 -16.94 -1.36
N ILE A 315 10.37 -16.77 -0.04
CA ILE A 315 11.26 -15.76 0.56
C ILE A 315 12.70 -16.27 0.50
N ILE A 316 13.61 -15.50 -0.09
CA ILE A 316 15.03 -15.86 -0.15
C ILE A 316 15.94 -14.93 0.66
N GLY A 317 15.43 -13.78 1.11
CA GLY A 317 16.19 -12.84 1.93
C GLY A 317 15.45 -11.53 2.19
N PHE A 318 16.14 -10.59 2.84
CA PHE A 318 15.57 -9.33 3.33
C PHE A 318 16.40 -8.12 2.95
N THR A 319 15.74 -6.97 2.78
CA THR A 319 16.41 -5.68 2.53
C THR A 319 15.92 -4.60 3.49
N ASP A 320 16.78 -3.62 3.78
CA ASP A 320 16.44 -2.45 4.60
C ASP A 320 15.61 -1.38 3.85
N THR A 321 15.13 -1.72 2.65
CA THR A 321 14.25 -0.89 1.82
C THR A 321 12.77 -1.16 2.13
N HIS A 322 11.89 -0.26 1.69
CA HIS A 322 10.44 -0.47 1.73
C HIS A 322 9.88 -1.12 0.45
N VAL A 323 10.73 -1.86 -0.25
CA VAL A 323 10.45 -2.40 -1.59
C VAL A 323 10.55 -3.93 -1.57
N CYS A 324 9.57 -4.58 -2.19
CA CYS A 324 9.58 -6.00 -2.50
C CYS A 324 10.23 -6.20 -3.86
N PHE A 325 11.43 -6.80 -3.87
CA PHE A 325 12.14 -7.14 -5.08
C PHE A 325 11.79 -8.55 -5.53
N ALA A 326 11.46 -8.69 -6.81
CA ALA A 326 11.15 -9.97 -7.43
C ALA A 326 11.36 -9.87 -8.95
N THR A 327 11.29 -10.98 -9.65
CA THR A 327 11.39 -10.96 -11.11
C THR A 327 10.26 -10.14 -11.73
N PRO A 328 10.50 -9.49 -12.89
CA PRO A 328 9.46 -8.78 -13.64
C PRO A 328 8.23 -9.66 -13.93
N ASN A 329 8.46 -10.94 -14.23
CA ASN A 329 7.39 -11.90 -14.49
C ASN A 329 6.55 -12.20 -13.24
N TRP A 330 7.15 -12.30 -12.05
CA TRP A 330 6.38 -12.46 -10.81
C TRP A 330 5.53 -11.22 -10.48
N HIS A 331 6.03 -10.02 -10.77
CA HIS A 331 5.24 -8.78 -10.70
C HIS A 331 4.12 -8.76 -11.73
N SER A 332 4.41 -9.09 -12.98
CA SER A 332 3.43 -9.13 -14.06
C SER A 332 2.34 -10.19 -13.85
N ALA A 333 2.66 -11.35 -13.28
CA ALA A 333 1.68 -12.38 -12.93
C ALA A 333 0.62 -11.87 -11.94
N LYS A 334 0.99 -10.91 -11.07
CA LYS A 334 0.05 -10.20 -10.19
C LYS A 334 -0.71 -9.06 -10.88
N ARG A 335 -0.56 -8.90 -12.20
CA ARG A 335 -1.07 -7.77 -12.99
C ARG A 335 -0.45 -6.42 -12.59
N ARG A 336 0.89 -6.41 -12.44
CA ARG A 336 1.66 -5.20 -12.08
C ARG A 336 2.76 -4.92 -13.08
N ASP A 337 2.86 -3.65 -13.47
CA ASP A 337 3.90 -3.13 -14.36
C ASP A 337 5.12 -2.60 -13.57
N ALA A 338 5.04 -2.64 -12.23
CA ALA A 338 6.07 -2.16 -11.31
C ALA A 338 6.43 -0.66 -11.47
N ASP A 339 5.40 0.17 -11.66
CA ASP A 339 5.43 1.62 -11.81
C ASP A 339 5.29 2.39 -10.48
N GLY A 340 5.60 1.73 -9.35
CA GLY A 340 5.47 2.29 -8.00
C GLY A 340 4.19 1.88 -7.26
N ASP A 341 3.50 0.87 -7.78
CA ASP A 341 2.40 0.20 -7.10
C ASP A 341 2.86 -0.56 -5.84
N ALA A 342 1.89 -0.88 -4.98
CA ALA A 342 2.13 -1.67 -3.77
C ALA A 342 1.29 -2.94 -3.80
N ASP A 343 1.94 -4.05 -3.48
CA ASP A 343 1.31 -5.37 -3.41
C ASP A 343 1.24 -5.84 -1.96
N SER A 344 0.21 -6.62 -1.65
CA SER A 344 0.06 -7.26 -0.35
C SER A 344 0.80 -8.59 -0.34
N ILE A 345 1.55 -8.84 0.74
CA ILE A 345 2.25 -10.08 1.04
C ILE A 345 1.55 -10.72 2.24
N MET A 346 1.25 -12.01 2.14
CA MET A 346 0.60 -12.82 3.17
C MET A 346 1.27 -14.20 3.23
N LEU A 347 1.36 -14.81 4.41
CA LEU A 347 1.88 -16.19 4.52
C LEU A 347 0.88 -17.16 3.89
N LEU A 348 1.38 -18.16 3.15
CA LEU A 348 0.53 -19.15 2.49
C LEU A 348 -0.41 -19.84 3.48
N MET A 349 0.12 -20.30 4.63
CA MET A 349 -0.68 -20.99 5.64
C MET A 349 -1.72 -20.07 6.31
N ASP A 350 -1.46 -18.76 6.44
CA ASP A 350 -2.45 -17.82 6.96
C ASP A 350 -3.66 -17.78 6.04
N SER A 351 -3.42 -17.64 4.74
CA SER A 351 -4.47 -17.61 3.73
C SER A 351 -5.24 -18.92 3.67
N LEU A 352 -4.61 -20.07 3.91
CA LEU A 352 -5.33 -21.36 3.91
C LEU A 352 -6.21 -21.55 5.15
N LEU A 353 -5.79 -21.09 6.33
CA LEU A 353 -6.51 -21.31 7.60
C LEU A 353 -7.55 -20.23 7.90
N ASN A 354 -7.27 -18.99 7.51
CA ASN A 354 -8.00 -17.82 7.98
C ASN A 354 -8.88 -17.18 6.91
N PHE A 355 -8.61 -17.44 5.63
CA PHE A 355 -9.48 -16.97 4.56
C PHE A 355 -10.82 -17.71 4.56
N SER A 356 -11.90 -16.97 4.35
CA SER A 356 -13.17 -17.56 3.95
C SER A 356 -13.93 -16.62 3.04
N ARG A 357 -14.45 -17.15 1.93
CA ARG A 357 -15.37 -16.41 1.04
C ARG A 357 -16.60 -15.90 1.80
N GLN A 358 -17.00 -16.60 2.86
CA GLN A 358 -18.15 -16.21 3.69
C GLN A 358 -17.92 -14.93 4.49
N PHE A 359 -16.68 -14.41 4.61
CA PHE A 359 -16.42 -13.12 5.25
C PHE A 359 -16.53 -11.94 4.29
N LEU A 360 -16.47 -12.20 2.99
CA LEU A 360 -16.52 -11.19 1.95
C LEU A 360 -17.92 -10.57 1.84
N SER A 361 -17.95 -9.34 1.32
CA SER A 361 -19.17 -8.60 1.04
C SER A 361 -19.80 -9.06 -0.27
N ASP A 362 -21.14 -9.16 -0.33
CA ASP A 362 -21.85 -9.47 -1.59
C ASP A 362 -22.05 -8.23 -2.47
N ASN A 363 -21.82 -7.04 -1.93
CA ASN A 363 -21.85 -5.81 -2.73
C ASN A 363 -20.80 -5.85 -3.85
N ILE A 364 -21.09 -5.17 -4.96
CA ILE A 364 -20.21 -5.06 -6.13
C ILE A 364 -18.80 -4.63 -5.69
N GLY A 365 -17.79 -5.42 -6.09
CA GLY A 365 -16.39 -5.19 -5.72
C GLY A 365 -15.95 -5.78 -4.39
N GLY A 366 -16.85 -6.42 -3.62
CA GLY A 366 -16.53 -7.07 -2.34
C GLY A 366 -15.65 -8.32 -2.45
N LEU A 367 -15.61 -8.93 -3.63
CA LEU A 367 -14.79 -10.10 -3.96
C LEU A 367 -13.39 -9.74 -4.48
N MET A 368 -13.17 -8.48 -4.87
CA MET A 368 -11.87 -8.00 -5.33
C MET A 368 -10.95 -7.85 -4.12
N ASP A 369 -9.63 -7.94 -4.35
CA ASP A 369 -8.62 -7.78 -3.31
C ASP A 369 -8.70 -8.90 -2.25
N ALA A 370 -9.08 -10.11 -2.65
CA ALA A 370 -9.11 -11.34 -1.83
C ALA A 370 -8.53 -12.51 -2.63
N PRO A 371 -7.72 -13.41 -2.03
CA PRO A 371 -7.07 -14.51 -2.74
C PRO A 371 -8.07 -15.66 -3.02
N LEU A 372 -9.00 -15.44 -3.96
CA LEU A 372 -10.01 -16.44 -4.36
C LEU A 372 -9.37 -17.64 -5.04
N LEU A 373 -8.32 -17.39 -5.83
CA LEU A 373 -7.51 -18.38 -6.49
C LEU A 373 -6.05 -18.15 -6.13
N ILE A 374 -5.27 -19.23 -6.09
CA ILE A 374 -3.83 -19.18 -5.85
C ILE A 374 -3.16 -19.85 -7.04
N GLN A 375 -2.29 -19.11 -7.73
CA GLN A 375 -1.48 -19.62 -8.81
C GLN A 375 -0.13 -20.11 -8.25
N PRO A 376 0.14 -21.43 -8.31
CA PRO A 376 1.34 -22.00 -7.72
C PRO A 376 2.60 -21.78 -8.57
N LEU A 377 2.44 -21.67 -9.89
CA LEU A 377 3.55 -21.58 -10.85
C LEU A 377 3.38 -20.34 -11.74
N VAL A 378 4.45 -19.57 -11.89
CA VAL A 378 4.47 -18.41 -12.80
C VAL A 378 5.03 -18.84 -14.15
N LEU A 379 4.21 -18.72 -15.18
CA LEU A 379 4.60 -19.01 -16.56
C LEU A 379 4.79 -17.70 -17.33
N PRO A 380 5.98 -17.41 -17.88
CA PRO A 380 6.24 -16.14 -18.54
C PRO A 380 5.36 -15.89 -19.78
N HIS A 381 4.90 -16.93 -20.48
CA HIS A 381 3.95 -16.77 -21.59
C HIS A 381 2.58 -16.21 -21.14
N GLU A 382 2.16 -16.44 -19.89
CA GLU A 382 0.92 -15.89 -19.32
C GLU A 382 1.09 -14.46 -18.77
N SER A 383 2.33 -13.97 -18.70
CA SER A 383 2.63 -12.62 -18.22
C SER A 383 2.13 -11.55 -19.19
N GLN A 384 1.94 -10.34 -18.69
CA GLN A 384 1.47 -9.21 -19.49
C GLN A 384 2.55 -8.77 -20.52
N PRO A 385 2.16 -8.15 -21.64
CA PRO A 385 3.09 -7.71 -22.68
C PRO A 385 4.24 -6.82 -22.19
N GLN A 386 4.02 -6.05 -21.12
CA GLN A 386 5.03 -5.20 -20.50
C GLN A 386 6.24 -5.99 -20.03
N ALA A 387 6.04 -7.17 -19.43
CA ALA A 387 7.13 -8.03 -19.02
C ALA A 387 7.85 -8.65 -20.23
N HIS A 388 7.12 -8.94 -21.31
CA HIS A 388 7.71 -9.49 -22.54
C HIS A 388 8.66 -8.52 -23.26
N ASN A 389 8.48 -7.21 -23.03
CA ASN A 389 9.29 -6.16 -23.62
C ASN A 389 10.58 -5.85 -22.83
N LEU A 390 10.91 -6.62 -21.79
CA LEU A 390 12.16 -6.45 -21.07
C LEU A 390 13.34 -6.96 -21.91
N GLU A 391 14.38 -6.14 -21.98
CA GLU A 391 15.65 -6.47 -22.62
C GLU A 391 16.48 -7.43 -21.75
N VAL A 392 17.06 -8.46 -22.38
CA VAL A 392 17.81 -9.52 -21.69
C VAL A 392 19.24 -9.68 -22.21
N THR A 393 19.79 -8.61 -22.80
CA THR A 393 21.14 -8.57 -23.38
C THR A 393 22.19 -8.07 -22.38
N LYS A 394 23.45 -8.50 -22.57
CA LYS A 394 24.60 -8.00 -21.80
C LYS A 394 25.09 -6.64 -22.28
N PHE A 395 25.08 -6.43 -23.60
CA PHE A 395 25.52 -5.19 -24.24
C PHE A 395 24.60 -4.88 -25.42
N PHE A 396 24.30 -3.61 -25.63
CA PHE A 396 23.59 -3.19 -26.84
C PHE A 396 24.51 -3.26 -28.06
N PRO A 397 24.06 -3.82 -29.19
CA PRO A 397 24.87 -3.86 -30.42
C PRO A 397 25.02 -2.47 -31.03
N LEU A 398 26.04 -2.29 -31.88
CA LEU A 398 26.27 -1.02 -32.59
C LEU A 398 25.04 -0.58 -33.42
N SER A 399 24.39 -1.55 -34.07
CA SER A 399 23.18 -1.33 -34.87
C SER A 399 22.07 -0.63 -34.09
N PHE A 400 21.92 -0.94 -32.79
CA PHE A 400 20.93 -0.27 -31.94
C PHE A 400 21.23 1.22 -31.83
N PHE A 401 22.49 1.59 -31.54
CA PHE A 401 22.89 3.00 -31.44
C PHE A 401 22.73 3.74 -32.77
N GLU A 402 23.04 3.11 -33.90
CA GLU A 402 22.80 3.67 -35.23
C GLU A 402 21.30 3.91 -35.49
N SER A 403 20.44 2.94 -35.14
CA SER A 403 18.98 3.08 -35.20
C SER A 403 18.48 4.26 -34.37
N THR A 404 19.02 4.48 -33.16
CA THR A 404 18.62 5.66 -32.34
C THR A 404 18.97 6.99 -32.98
N ILE A 405 20.10 7.06 -33.71
CA ILE A 405 20.51 8.28 -34.42
C ILE A 405 19.57 8.55 -35.60
N SER A 406 19.13 7.49 -36.28
CA SER A 406 18.13 7.58 -37.35
C SER A 406 16.69 7.81 -36.86
N GLN A 407 16.47 7.84 -35.54
CA GLN A 407 15.15 8.02 -34.91
C GLN A 407 14.10 6.97 -35.37
N GLN A 408 14.55 5.74 -35.59
CA GLN A 408 13.64 4.63 -35.87
C GLN A 408 12.69 4.37 -34.70
N LYS A 409 11.47 3.90 -35.01
CA LYS A 409 10.49 3.50 -34.00
C LYS A 409 11.00 2.26 -33.28
N ALA A 410 10.80 2.20 -31.97
CA ALA A 410 11.27 1.09 -31.13
C ALA A 410 10.73 -0.28 -31.57
N SER A 411 9.50 -0.34 -32.12
CA SER A 411 8.89 -1.58 -32.64
C SER A 411 9.66 -2.22 -33.79
N ASP A 412 10.40 -1.41 -34.55
CA ASP A 412 11.05 -1.83 -35.79
C ASP A 412 12.50 -2.27 -35.53
N VAL A 413 13.01 -2.04 -34.31
CA VAL A 413 14.36 -2.38 -33.90
C VAL A 413 14.40 -3.82 -33.38
N THR A 414 14.85 -4.74 -34.23
CA THR A 414 14.97 -6.18 -33.90
C THR A 414 16.35 -6.59 -33.38
N SER A 415 17.29 -5.65 -33.31
CA SER A 415 18.68 -5.94 -32.94
C SER A 415 18.89 -6.25 -31.45
N VAL A 416 17.90 -5.98 -30.60
CA VAL A 416 17.99 -6.20 -29.15
C VAL A 416 17.12 -7.39 -28.76
N GLU A 417 17.72 -8.32 -28.02
CA GLU A 417 17.00 -9.49 -27.50
C GLU A 417 16.10 -9.10 -26.32
N ILE A 418 14.84 -9.49 -26.42
CA ILE A 418 13.79 -9.25 -25.42
C ILE A 418 13.18 -10.56 -24.92
N ILE A 419 12.55 -10.58 -23.74
CA ILE A 419 11.89 -11.78 -23.19
C ILE A 419 10.94 -12.43 -24.20
N LYS A 420 10.20 -11.62 -24.98
CA LYS A 420 9.30 -12.10 -26.03
C LYS A 420 9.97 -13.07 -27.02
N SER A 421 11.24 -12.85 -27.35
CA SER A 421 12.00 -13.69 -28.29
C SER A 421 12.37 -15.06 -27.71
N ARG A 422 12.33 -15.22 -26.39
CA ARG A 422 12.65 -16.46 -25.67
C ARG A 422 11.42 -17.26 -25.24
N LEU A 423 10.22 -16.77 -25.53
CA LEU A 423 8.98 -17.48 -25.20
C LEU A 423 8.97 -18.88 -25.85
N ASP A 424 8.32 -19.84 -25.19
CA ASP A 424 8.25 -21.26 -25.58
C ASP A 424 9.59 -22.03 -25.59
N THR A 425 10.69 -21.38 -25.19
CA THR A 425 11.99 -22.04 -24.98
C THR A 425 12.27 -22.28 -23.50
N LYS A 426 13.32 -23.04 -23.17
CA LYS A 426 13.76 -23.22 -21.78
C LYS A 426 14.33 -21.93 -21.17
N GLU A 427 14.88 -21.06 -22.01
CA GLU A 427 15.50 -19.79 -21.63
C GLU A 427 14.50 -18.70 -21.22
N GLN A 428 13.19 -18.98 -21.29
CA GLN A 428 12.16 -18.10 -20.73
C GLN A 428 12.23 -18.00 -19.19
N PHE A 429 12.88 -18.96 -18.52
CA PHE A 429 12.95 -19.02 -17.06
C PHE A 429 14.30 -18.60 -16.47
N TYR A 430 15.37 -18.52 -17.28
CA TYR A 430 16.74 -18.29 -16.83
C TYR A 430 17.59 -17.64 -17.94
N GLY A 431 18.81 -17.22 -17.59
CA GLY A 431 19.75 -16.61 -18.52
C GLY A 431 19.46 -15.15 -18.80
N TYR A 432 18.79 -14.45 -17.89
CA TYR A 432 18.56 -13.01 -18.04
C TYR A 432 19.88 -12.27 -17.86
N HIS A 433 20.05 -11.19 -18.61
CA HIS A 433 21.22 -10.33 -18.49
C HIS A 433 20.80 -8.87 -18.29
N PHE A 434 21.79 -8.05 -17.98
CA PHE A 434 21.64 -6.63 -17.74
C PHE A 434 22.86 -5.91 -18.29
N THR A 435 22.70 -4.63 -18.59
CA THR A 435 23.75 -3.83 -19.25
C THR A 435 24.64 -3.06 -18.28
N HIS A 436 24.12 -2.70 -17.10
CA HIS A 436 24.83 -1.88 -16.11
C HIS A 436 24.89 -2.57 -14.76
N GLU A 437 26.09 -2.65 -14.19
CA GLU A 437 26.31 -3.18 -12.85
C GLU A 437 25.99 -2.15 -11.76
N THR A 438 25.54 -2.63 -10.61
CA THR A 438 25.36 -1.83 -9.40
C THR A 438 26.15 -2.44 -8.25
N SER A 439 26.69 -1.57 -7.38
CA SER A 439 27.44 -2.00 -6.19
C SER A 439 26.52 -2.27 -4.99
N LYS A 440 25.44 -1.48 -4.85
CA LYS A 440 24.47 -1.55 -3.76
C LYS A 440 23.05 -1.41 -4.31
N LEU A 441 22.08 -2.06 -3.63
CA LEU A 441 20.65 -1.87 -3.89
C LEU A 441 20.12 -0.53 -3.38
N THR A 442 20.76 0.04 -2.37
CA THR A 442 20.36 1.31 -1.77
C THR A 442 21.37 2.41 -2.07
N SER A 443 20.87 3.63 -2.17
CA SER A 443 21.71 4.82 -2.11
C SER A 443 22.23 5.04 -0.67
N SER A 444 22.75 6.24 -0.38
CA SER A 444 23.23 6.60 0.95
C SER A 444 22.17 6.50 2.05
N LYS A 445 20.87 6.55 1.70
CA LYS A 445 19.75 6.35 2.63
C LYS A 445 18.73 5.39 2.02
N SER A 446 18.18 4.50 2.84
CA SER A 446 17.17 3.52 2.40
C SER A 446 15.75 4.08 2.33
N ARG A 447 15.51 5.28 2.87
CA ARG A 447 14.19 5.93 2.96
C ARG A 447 14.18 7.31 2.33
N SER A 448 13.07 7.63 1.69
CA SER A 448 12.79 8.96 1.18
C SER A 448 12.68 9.98 2.31
N ALA A 449 13.25 11.18 2.10
CA ALA A 449 13.09 12.28 3.04
C ALA A 449 11.60 12.67 3.24
N TYR A 450 10.78 12.47 2.20
CA TYR A 450 9.35 12.78 2.24
C TYR A 450 8.58 11.97 3.29
N SER A 451 8.93 10.70 3.48
CA SER A 451 8.30 9.84 4.50
C SER A 451 8.72 10.21 5.93
N THR A 452 9.95 10.71 6.10
CA THR A 452 10.50 11.10 7.41
C THR A 452 10.06 12.48 7.89
N LEU A 453 9.69 13.38 6.97
CA LEU A 453 9.22 14.73 7.32
C LEU A 453 7.79 14.67 7.87
N GLY A 454 7.55 15.33 8.99
CA GLY A 454 6.25 15.35 9.66
C GLY A 454 5.27 16.32 9.00
N SER A 455 5.57 17.62 9.03
CA SER A 455 4.60 18.64 8.59
C SER A 455 4.59 18.82 7.08
N MET A 456 3.42 19.16 6.53
CA MET A 456 3.27 19.48 5.11
C MET A 456 4.07 20.73 4.71
N LEU A 457 4.21 21.70 5.63
CA LEU A 457 5.00 22.90 5.41
C LEU A 457 6.48 22.56 5.24
N ASP A 458 7.02 21.67 6.07
CA ASP A 458 8.43 21.25 5.96
C ASP A 458 8.69 20.52 4.65
N LYS A 459 7.76 19.65 4.24
CA LYS A 459 7.83 18.93 2.95
C LYS A 459 7.86 19.90 1.78
N PHE A 460 6.99 20.90 1.82
CA PHE A 460 6.91 21.91 0.79
C PHE A 460 8.13 22.83 0.76
N ASP A 461 8.62 23.26 1.93
CA ASP A 461 9.84 24.08 2.03
C ASP A 461 11.07 23.31 1.52
N MET A 462 11.16 22.00 1.79
CA MET A 462 12.22 21.14 1.22
C MET A 462 12.09 21.01 -0.30
N GLN A 463 10.87 20.86 -0.82
CA GLN A 463 10.62 20.84 -2.27
C GLN A 463 11.11 22.14 -2.93
N LEU A 464 10.81 23.30 -2.33
CA LEU A 464 11.27 24.61 -2.82
C LEU A 464 12.79 24.76 -2.76
N ARG A 465 13.41 24.30 -1.66
CA ARG A 465 14.88 24.30 -1.55
C ARG A 465 15.52 23.49 -2.66
N ASN A 466 14.99 22.29 -2.95
CA ASN A 466 15.49 21.46 -4.04
C ASN A 466 15.28 22.11 -5.41
N ALA A 467 14.11 22.72 -5.65
CA ALA A 467 13.85 23.44 -6.89
C ALA A 467 14.84 24.61 -7.09
N ASN A 468 15.19 25.35 -6.02
CA ASN A 468 16.18 26.43 -6.10
C ASN A 468 17.61 25.95 -6.38
N LEU A 469 17.92 24.67 -6.14
CA LEU A 469 19.25 24.09 -6.36
C LEU A 469 19.41 23.48 -7.76
N ILE A 470 18.30 23.17 -8.45
CA ILE A 470 18.33 22.46 -9.73
C ILE A 470 18.12 23.47 -10.86
N ASP A 471 19.15 23.66 -11.67
CA ASP A 471 19.14 24.59 -12.82
C ASP A 471 18.02 24.29 -13.84
N ALA A 472 17.69 23.01 -14.03
CA ALA A 472 16.64 22.57 -14.93
C ALA A 472 15.20 22.89 -14.45
N VAL A 473 15.01 23.43 -13.24
CA VAL A 473 13.69 23.67 -12.64
C VAL A 473 13.45 25.15 -12.44
N ASP A 474 12.46 25.73 -13.14
CA ASP A 474 12.00 27.09 -12.83
C ASP A 474 11.13 27.10 -11.57
N THR A 475 11.72 27.61 -10.49
CA THR A 475 11.10 27.77 -9.18
C THR A 475 9.88 28.69 -9.20
N ASN A 476 9.91 29.78 -9.99
CA ASN A 476 8.79 30.72 -10.06
C ASN A 476 7.60 30.09 -10.76
N GLU A 477 7.84 29.38 -11.86
CA GLU A 477 6.82 28.63 -12.57
C GLU A 477 6.23 27.51 -11.70
N MET A 478 7.08 26.76 -11.00
CA MET A 478 6.64 25.71 -10.09
C MET A 478 5.72 26.26 -8.98
N VAL A 479 6.11 27.38 -8.34
CA VAL A 479 5.30 28.03 -7.29
C VAL A 479 3.98 28.54 -7.87
N SER A 480 4.01 29.19 -9.03
CA SER A 480 2.81 29.65 -9.75
C SER A 480 1.83 28.50 -10.00
N ASN A 481 2.35 27.37 -10.49
CA ASN A 481 1.56 26.17 -10.76
C ASN A 481 0.99 25.55 -9.49
N VAL A 482 1.75 25.48 -8.39
CA VAL A 482 1.24 24.97 -7.10
C VAL A 482 0.12 25.86 -6.56
N ILE A 483 0.25 27.18 -6.68
CA ILE A 483 -0.78 28.13 -6.24
C ILE A 483 -2.08 27.92 -7.00
N SER A 484 -2.01 27.83 -8.33
CA SER A 484 -3.20 27.73 -9.19
C SER A 484 -3.88 26.36 -9.12
N THR A 485 -3.12 25.27 -9.05
CA THR A 485 -3.65 23.90 -9.15
C THR A 485 -4.00 23.27 -7.81
N HIS A 486 -3.31 23.65 -6.72
CA HIS A 486 -3.50 23.03 -5.40
C HIS A 486 -4.02 24.02 -4.35
N LEU A 487 -3.29 25.12 -4.10
CA LEU A 487 -3.60 25.99 -2.96
C LEU A 487 -4.93 26.75 -3.10
N ILE A 488 -5.14 27.45 -4.22
CA ILE A 488 -6.38 28.20 -4.46
C ILE A 488 -7.61 27.28 -4.46
N PRO A 489 -7.62 26.14 -5.21
CA PRO A 489 -8.70 25.19 -5.16
C PRO A 489 -8.99 24.64 -3.76
N ASP A 490 -7.95 24.30 -2.98
CA ASP A 490 -8.11 23.79 -1.61
C ASP A 490 -8.72 24.85 -0.67
N ILE A 491 -8.27 26.10 -0.73
CA ILE A 491 -8.81 27.21 0.08
C ILE A 491 -10.28 27.42 -0.25
N MET A 492 -10.61 27.59 -1.54
CA MET A 492 -11.99 27.79 -2.00
C MET A 492 -12.88 26.59 -1.67
N GLY A 493 -12.37 25.37 -1.86
CA GLY A 493 -13.07 24.13 -1.55
C GLY A 493 -13.39 24.02 -0.07
N ASN A 494 -12.40 24.27 0.80
CA ASN A 494 -12.59 24.24 2.25
C ASN A 494 -13.54 25.34 2.74
N LEU A 495 -13.46 26.56 2.18
CA LEU A 495 -14.36 27.66 2.53
C LEU A 495 -15.81 27.34 2.14
N ARG A 496 -16.04 26.86 0.91
CA ARG A 496 -17.38 26.43 0.45
C ARG A 496 -17.90 25.26 1.28
N ALA A 497 -17.04 24.31 1.61
CA ALA A 497 -17.41 23.15 2.42
C ALA A 497 -17.74 23.58 3.86
N TYR A 498 -17.02 24.54 4.43
CA TYR A 498 -17.33 25.15 5.73
C TYR A 498 -18.72 25.77 5.75
N GLY A 499 -19.09 26.54 4.72
CA GLY A 499 -20.42 27.15 4.61
C GLY A 499 -21.57 26.14 4.45
N ARG A 500 -21.30 24.92 3.96
CA ARG A 500 -22.30 23.85 3.73
C ARG A 500 -22.16 22.66 4.67
N GLN A 501 -21.34 22.79 5.71
CA GLN A 501 -20.92 21.66 6.52
C GLN A 501 -22.06 21.02 7.32
N SER A 502 -21.82 19.80 7.77
CA SER A 502 -22.69 19.11 8.73
C SER A 502 -22.08 19.11 10.12
N PHE A 503 -22.91 18.87 11.13
CA PHE A 503 -22.50 18.79 12.53
C PHE A 503 -22.52 17.34 12.99
N ARG A 504 -21.48 16.90 13.69
CA ARG A 504 -21.36 15.52 14.15
C ARG A 504 -21.32 15.46 15.67
N CYS A 505 -22.05 14.50 16.24
CA CYS A 505 -21.93 14.21 17.67
C CYS A 505 -20.66 13.39 17.96
N THR A 506 -19.91 13.79 18.98
CA THR A 506 -18.67 13.10 19.42
C THR A 506 -18.94 11.72 20.01
N ALA A 507 -20.07 11.53 20.71
CA ALA A 507 -20.39 10.29 21.38
C ALA A 507 -21.06 9.26 20.47
N CYS A 508 -22.21 9.59 19.87
CA CYS A 508 -22.99 8.64 19.07
C CYS A 508 -22.60 8.64 17.57
N GLY A 509 -21.81 9.62 17.12
CA GLY A 509 -21.37 9.74 15.73
C GLY A 509 -22.46 10.16 14.74
N ARG A 510 -23.68 10.47 15.20
CA ARG A 510 -24.78 10.91 14.34
C ARG A 510 -24.46 12.27 13.71
N SER A 511 -24.71 12.37 12.41
CA SER A 511 -24.53 13.60 11.62
C SER A 511 -25.86 14.33 11.44
N TYR A 512 -25.83 15.64 11.63
CA TYR A 512 -26.96 16.54 11.44
C TYR A 512 -26.60 17.56 10.36
N ARG A 513 -27.49 17.74 9.38
CA ARG A 513 -27.31 18.74 8.32
C ARG A 513 -27.33 20.18 8.86
N ARG A 514 -28.11 20.42 9.92
CA ARG A 514 -28.24 21.71 10.60
C ARG A 514 -28.12 21.49 12.10
N LEU A 515 -27.66 22.50 12.83
CA LEU A 515 -27.63 22.44 14.28
C LEU A 515 -29.08 22.36 14.80
N PRO A 516 -29.44 21.38 15.64
CA PRO A 516 -30.74 21.37 16.30
C PRO A 516 -30.91 22.62 17.17
N LEU A 517 -32.13 23.12 17.30
CA LEU A 517 -32.43 24.27 18.18
C LEU A 517 -32.03 24.01 19.64
N LEU A 518 -32.04 22.75 20.05
CA LEU A 518 -31.55 22.30 21.36
C LEU A 518 -30.03 22.44 21.55
N GLN A 519 -29.27 22.75 20.49
CA GLN A 519 -27.80 22.87 20.45
C GLN A 519 -26.99 21.63 20.88
N HIS A 520 -27.65 20.57 21.33
CA HIS A 520 -27.06 19.28 21.63
C HIS A 520 -27.65 18.18 20.75
N CYS A 521 -26.93 17.06 20.66
CA CYS A 521 -27.43 15.84 20.03
C CYS A 521 -28.61 15.28 20.84
N VAL A 522 -29.43 14.42 20.23
CA VAL A 522 -30.49 13.65 20.92
C VAL A 522 -29.93 12.84 22.09
N CYS A 523 -28.64 12.48 22.08
CA CYS A 523 -27.97 11.81 23.20
C CYS A 523 -27.42 12.76 24.29
N GLY A 524 -27.75 14.05 24.25
CA GLY A 524 -27.31 15.06 25.23
C GLY A 524 -25.88 15.59 25.02
N ASN A 525 -25.09 15.02 24.11
CA ASN A 525 -23.71 15.44 23.86
C ASN A 525 -23.60 16.60 22.87
N LYS A 526 -22.55 17.40 23.01
CA LYS A 526 -22.23 18.53 22.12
C LYS A 526 -22.00 18.07 20.68
N LEU A 527 -22.39 18.91 19.74
CA LEU A 527 -22.16 18.74 18.32
C LEU A 527 -20.92 19.54 17.91
N ILE A 528 -20.02 18.90 17.18
CA ILE A 528 -18.82 19.55 16.63
C ILE A 528 -19.00 19.82 15.14
N GLN A 529 -18.41 20.92 14.68
CA GLN A 529 -18.24 21.22 13.26
C GLN A 529 -17.36 20.15 12.60
N THR A 530 -17.68 19.79 11.36
CA THR A 530 -16.86 18.83 10.60
C THR A 530 -15.65 19.49 9.96
N ILE A 531 -15.73 20.80 9.68
CA ILE A 531 -14.64 21.62 9.16
C ILE A 531 -14.44 22.80 10.11
N THR A 532 -13.22 22.96 10.61
CA THR A 532 -12.86 24.03 11.55
C THR A 532 -12.30 25.25 10.83
N ARG A 533 -12.46 26.46 11.39
CA ARG A 533 -11.82 27.71 10.90
C ARG A 533 -10.33 27.54 10.59
N ALA A 534 -9.57 26.95 11.51
CA ALA A 534 -8.14 26.71 11.37
C ALA A 534 -7.76 25.88 10.12
N SER A 535 -8.64 24.96 9.69
CA SER A 535 -8.40 24.16 8.48
C SER A 535 -8.48 24.97 7.19
N VAL A 536 -9.30 26.03 7.17
CA VAL A 536 -9.43 26.95 6.04
C VAL A 536 -8.24 27.92 6.00
N GLU A 537 -7.90 28.52 7.15
CA GLU A 537 -6.82 29.53 7.25
C GLU A 537 -5.41 28.98 7.02
N LYS A 538 -5.18 27.69 7.31
CA LYS A 538 -3.86 27.04 7.21
C LYS A 538 -3.20 27.25 5.84
N TYR A 539 -3.96 27.10 4.76
CA TYR A 539 -3.44 27.21 3.39
C TYR A 539 -3.32 28.66 2.93
N LEU A 540 -4.15 29.57 3.45
CA LEU A 540 -4.06 31.00 3.14
C LEU A 540 -2.74 31.59 3.62
N LYS A 541 -2.30 31.26 4.83
CA LYS A 541 -1.00 31.72 5.38
C LYS A 541 0.16 31.28 4.49
N LEU A 542 0.14 30.04 4.00
CA LEU A 542 1.14 29.52 3.07
C LEU A 542 1.10 30.25 1.73
N ALA A 543 -0.09 30.48 1.16
CA ALA A 543 -0.26 31.15 -0.11
C ALA A 543 0.26 32.60 -0.09
N LYS A 544 -0.05 33.36 0.99
CA LYS A 544 0.47 34.72 1.21
C LYS A 544 2.00 34.73 1.26
N ARG A 545 2.61 33.79 2.01
CA ARG A 545 4.07 33.65 2.12
C ARG A 545 4.74 33.42 0.76
N LEU A 546 4.12 32.62 -0.11
CA LEU A 546 4.67 32.29 -1.43
C LEU A 546 4.63 33.46 -2.41
N VAL A 547 3.50 34.15 -2.45
CA VAL A 547 3.30 35.34 -3.31
C VAL A 547 4.24 36.49 -2.94
N GLY A 548 4.59 36.62 -1.66
CA GLY A 548 5.55 37.61 -1.19
C GLY A 548 7.00 37.28 -1.56
N LYS A 549 7.36 35.99 -1.57
CA LYS A 549 8.76 35.55 -1.77
C LYS A 549 9.13 35.30 -3.24
N TYR A 550 8.19 34.83 -4.06
CA TYR A 550 8.46 34.43 -5.45
C TYR A 550 7.74 35.33 -6.45
N LYS A 551 8.25 35.38 -7.68
CA LYS A 551 7.64 36.18 -8.76
C LYS A 551 6.43 35.42 -9.31
N THR A 552 5.25 35.70 -8.77
CA THR A 552 3.96 35.17 -9.23
C THR A 552 3.19 36.20 -10.07
N SER A 553 2.23 35.75 -10.88
CA SER A 553 1.42 36.66 -11.70
C SER A 553 0.55 37.58 -10.85
N THR A 554 0.28 38.80 -11.35
CA THR A 554 -0.58 39.79 -10.68
C THR A 554 -1.96 39.23 -10.37
N TYR A 555 -2.52 38.44 -11.28
CA TYR A 555 -3.79 37.74 -11.09
C TYR A 555 -3.78 36.81 -9.87
N GLN A 556 -2.72 36.02 -9.68
CA GLN A 556 -2.60 35.12 -8.53
C GLN A 556 -2.51 35.91 -7.22
N LYS A 557 -1.80 37.04 -7.22
CA LYS A 557 -1.70 37.92 -6.04
C LYS A 557 -3.06 38.49 -5.66
N GLY A 558 -3.76 39.08 -6.63
CA GLY A 558 -5.10 39.64 -6.42
C GLY A 558 -6.11 38.58 -5.98
N ARG A 559 -6.03 37.37 -6.53
CA ARG A 559 -6.92 36.26 -6.15
C ARG A 559 -6.70 35.79 -4.70
N ILE A 560 -5.46 35.73 -4.24
CA ILE A 560 -5.16 35.37 -2.84
C ILE A 560 -5.58 36.48 -1.88
N GLN A 561 -5.42 37.75 -2.26
CA GLN A 561 -5.93 38.89 -1.49
C GLN A 561 -7.45 38.83 -1.36
N ALA A 562 -8.17 38.69 -2.47
CA ALA A 562 -9.64 38.55 -2.46
C ALA A 562 -10.11 37.38 -1.60
N LEU A 563 -9.41 36.23 -1.64
CA LEU A 563 -9.73 35.08 -0.77
C LEU A 563 -9.45 35.35 0.71
N SER A 564 -8.44 36.17 1.02
CA SER A 564 -8.21 36.63 2.39
C SER A 564 -9.39 37.46 2.87
N ASP A 565 -9.80 38.45 2.08
CA ASP A 565 -10.88 39.35 2.44
C ASP A 565 -12.20 38.59 2.60
N GLU A 566 -12.46 37.59 1.74
CA GLU A 566 -13.63 36.71 1.85
C GLU A 566 -13.61 35.88 3.14
N ILE A 567 -12.46 35.33 3.53
CA ILE A 567 -12.30 34.59 4.79
C ILE A 567 -12.52 35.52 5.99
N ASP A 568 -11.92 36.71 5.97
CA ASP A 568 -12.06 37.70 7.04
C ASP A 568 -13.51 38.17 7.18
N LEU A 569 -14.25 38.30 6.06
CA LEU A 569 -15.68 38.61 6.05
C LEU A 569 -16.54 37.46 6.62
N VAL A 570 -16.21 36.20 6.31
CA VAL A 570 -16.97 35.03 6.77
C VAL A 570 -16.78 34.74 8.26
N PHE A 571 -15.56 34.89 8.77
CA PHE A 571 -15.22 34.53 10.15
C PHE A 571 -15.17 35.72 11.12
N GLY A 572 -15.11 36.95 10.60
CA GLY A 572 -14.76 38.13 11.38
C GLY A 572 -13.30 38.13 11.83
N LYS A 573 -12.82 39.31 12.27
CA LYS A 573 -11.53 39.43 12.95
C LYS A 573 -11.53 38.56 14.21
N SER A 574 -10.42 37.89 14.51
CA SER A 574 -10.29 37.04 15.69
C SER A 574 -10.59 37.83 16.96
N GLU A 575 -11.41 37.29 17.86
CA GLU A 575 -11.44 37.74 19.26
C GLU A 575 -10.06 37.45 19.87
N GLY A 576 -9.20 38.46 19.94
CA GLY A 576 -7.81 38.33 20.38
C GLY A 576 -6.76 39.01 19.50
N ASP A 577 -7.14 39.71 18.42
CA ASP A 577 -6.23 40.63 17.73
C ASP A 577 -5.95 41.83 18.65
N GLN A 578 -5.02 41.64 19.60
CA GLN A 578 -4.39 42.72 20.31
C GLN A 578 -3.66 43.56 19.26
N ALA A 579 -4.16 44.76 18.99
CA ALA A 579 -3.52 45.67 18.04
C ALA A 579 -2.06 45.87 18.47
N LEU A 580 -1.14 45.49 17.61
CA LEU A 580 0.28 45.70 17.86
C LEU A 580 0.55 47.19 17.62
N LEU A 581 1.43 47.80 18.43
CA LEU A 581 1.77 49.23 18.27
C LEU A 581 2.28 49.55 16.85
N THR A 582 2.82 48.55 16.15
CA THR A 582 3.29 48.62 14.76
C THR A 582 2.16 48.80 13.73
N ASP A 583 0.91 48.46 14.07
CA ASP A 583 -0.24 48.63 13.19
C ASP A 583 -0.64 50.11 13.05
N TYR A 584 -0.13 50.98 13.94
CA TYR A 584 -0.38 52.41 13.95
C TYR A 584 0.80 53.26 13.46
N THR A 585 1.92 52.63 13.07
CA THR A 585 3.14 53.33 12.62
C THR A 585 3.42 53.13 11.12
N ASN A 586 2.43 53.42 10.28
CA ASN A 586 2.66 53.74 8.87
C ASN A 586 2.12 55.12 8.55
#